data_AF-A0A836UH77-F1
#
_entry.id   AF-A0A836UH77-F1
#
_cell.length_a   1.000
_cell.length_b   1.000
_cell.length_c   1.000
_cell.angle_alpha   90.00
_cell.angle_beta   90.00
_cell.angle_gamma   90.00
#
_symmetry.space_group_name_H-M   'P 1'
#
loop_
_entity.id
_entity.type
_entity.pdbx_description
1 polymer ?
#
loop_
_entity_poly.entity_id
_entity_poly.type
_entity_poly.pdbx_seq_one_letter_code
_entity_poly.pdbx_strand_id
1 'polypeptide(L)' 'MEEGRVDAACAITPRIAAPTVMPLHRSGWVVVRAIVERRRAYRMIDRLKVLEAVGIVLADMLFLSDLRVGLCQLSGLG' A
#
# COMPACT_ATOMS: atom_id res chain seq x y z
N MET A 1 6.45 13.34 12.38
CA MET A 1 7.12 12.28 11.60
C MET A 1 6.05 11.45 10.88
N GLU A 2 5.31 12.08 9.98
CA GLU A 2 4.11 11.51 9.35
C GLU A 2 4.35 11.17 7.86
N GLU A 3 5.06 12.05 7.15
CA GLU A 3 5.49 11.83 5.75
C GLU A 3 6.38 10.59 5.58
N GLY A 4 7.25 10.29 6.55
CA GLY A 4 8.22 9.19 6.43
C GLY A 4 7.60 7.78 6.29
N ARG A 5 6.41 7.54 6.85
CA ARG A 5 5.72 6.23 6.70
C ARG A 5 5.06 6.09 5.34
N VAL A 6 4.50 7.19 4.82
CA VAL A 6 3.91 7.25 3.48
C VAL A 6 4.99 7.05 2.44
N ASP A 7 6.11 7.77 2.56
CA ASP A 7 7.26 7.64 1.67
C ASP A 7 7.85 6.23 1.69
N ALA A 8 7.96 5.62 2.87
CA ALA A 8 8.42 4.23 3.00
C ALA A 8 7.45 3.24 2.31
N ALA A 9 6.14 3.41 2.47
CA ALA A 9 5.15 2.59 1.78
C ALA A 9 5.15 2.80 0.25
N CYS A 10 5.33 4.04 -0.19
CA CYS A 10 5.51 4.40 -1.60
C CYS A 10 6.79 3.78 -2.19
N ALA A 11 7.88 3.66 -1.40
CA ALA A 11 9.11 3.00 -1.82
C ALA A 11 8.99 1.47 -1.87
N ILE A 12 8.16 0.88 -0.99
CA ILE A 12 7.90 -0.57 -0.96
C ILE A 12 7.00 -1.01 -2.12
N THR A 13 6.13 -0.12 -2.59
CA THR A 13 5.21 -0.39 -3.70
C THR A 13 5.90 -0.25 -5.06
N PRO A 14 5.76 -1.25 -5.96
CA PRO A 14 6.54 -1.33 -7.18
C PRO A 14 6.07 -0.38 -8.30
N ARG A 15 7.02 -0.03 -9.16
CA ARG A 15 6.98 1.03 -10.19
C ARG A 15 6.13 0.74 -11.45
N ILE A 16 5.21 -0.25 -11.41
CA ILE A 16 4.31 -0.50 -12.56
C ILE A 16 3.35 0.68 -12.74
N ALA A 17 2.91 1.26 -11.62
CA ALA A 17 2.20 2.53 -11.56
C ALA A 17 2.61 3.26 -10.28
N ALA A 18 2.61 4.59 -10.32
CA ALA A 18 2.89 5.38 -9.13
C ALA A 18 1.84 5.07 -8.03
N PRO A 19 2.27 4.87 -6.77
CA PRO A 19 1.34 4.66 -5.67
C PRO A 19 0.43 5.87 -5.51
N THR A 20 -0.87 5.64 -5.46
CA THR A 20 -1.86 6.67 -5.19
C THR A 20 -2.03 6.78 -3.68
N VAL A 21 -1.77 7.96 -3.12
CA VAL A 21 -1.99 8.27 -1.71
C VAL A 21 -3.29 9.07 -1.59
N MET A 22 -4.24 8.59 -0.79
CA MET A 22 -5.53 9.24 -0.57
C MET A 22 -5.75 9.48 0.92
N PRO A 23 -6.01 10.72 1.37
CA PRO A 23 -6.36 10.98 2.76
C PRO A 23 -7.73 10.38 3.10
N LEU A 24 -7.86 9.86 4.33
CA LEU A 24 -9.13 9.37 4.84
C LEU A 24 -9.87 10.44 5.66
N HIS A 25 -11.17 10.22 5.85
CA HIS A 25 -12.01 11.10 6.67
C HIS A 25 -11.56 11.17 8.14
N ARG A 26 -10.86 10.13 8.61
CA ARG A 26 -10.22 10.11 9.92
C ARG A 26 -8.87 10.83 9.82
N SER A 27 -8.70 11.89 10.61
CA SER A 27 -7.46 12.67 10.67
C SER A 27 -6.25 11.77 10.97
N GLY A 28 -5.14 12.00 10.25
CA GLY A 28 -3.89 11.25 10.37
C GLY A 28 -3.88 9.88 9.67
N TRP A 29 -4.91 9.56 8.86
CA TRP A 29 -4.95 8.28 8.14
C TRP A 29 -4.89 8.48 6.64
N VAL A 30 -4.10 7.64 5.97
CA VAL A 30 -4.00 7.60 4.51
C VAL A 30 -4.21 6.20 3.98
N VAL A 31 -4.70 6.12 2.75
CA VAL A 31 -4.71 4.89 1.95
C VAL A 31 -3.63 4.99 0.90
N VAL A 32 -2.80 3.97 0.80
CA VAL A 32 -1.86 3.80 -0.31
C VAL A 32 -2.39 2.69 -1.21
N ARG A 33 -2.58 3.01 -2.50
CA ARG A 33 -2.98 2.07 -3.55
C ARG A 33 -1.83 1.90 -4.54
N ALA A 34 -1.49 0.66 -4.86
CA ALA A 34 -0.48 0.36 -5.89
C ALA A 34 -0.80 -0.91 -6.67
N ILE A 35 -0.26 -1.01 -7.88
CA ILE A 35 -0.28 -2.24 -8.68
C ILE A 35 1.00 -3.02 -8.39
N VAL A 36 0.87 -4.29 -8.04
CA VAL A 36 1.98 -5.16 -7.62
C VAL A 36 1.98 -6.46 -8.40
N GLU A 37 3.17 -7.01 -8.65
CA GLU A 37 3.30 -8.36 -9.19
C GLU A 37 2.72 -9.38 -8.20
N ARG A 38 1.92 -10.31 -8.71
CA ARG A 38 1.29 -11.37 -7.90
C ARG A 38 2.30 -12.14 -7.05
N ARG A 39 3.47 -12.45 -7.62
CA ARG A 39 4.57 -13.17 -6.94
C ARG A 39 5.23 -12.37 -5.81
N ARG A 40 5.15 -11.04 -5.83
CA ARG A 40 5.76 -10.15 -4.82
C ARG A 40 4.76 -9.67 -3.77
N ALA A 41 3.46 -9.80 -4.03
CA ALA A 41 2.39 -9.27 -3.20
C ALA A 41 2.47 -9.72 -1.73
N TYR A 42 2.72 -11.01 -1.46
CA TYR A 42 2.81 -11.51 -0.09
C TYR A 42 4.03 -10.95 0.68
N ARG A 43 5.21 -10.88 0.05
CA ARG A 43 6.40 -10.26 0.67
C ARG A 43 6.21 -8.77 0.94
N MET A 44 5.44 -8.09 0.09
CA MET A 44 5.09 -6.69 0.30
C MET A 44 4.19 -6.50 1.52
N ILE A 45 3.19 -7.38 1.72
CA ILE A 45 2.33 -7.37 2.90
C ILE A 45 3.17 -7.42 4.18
N ASP A 46 4.16 -8.30 4.25
CA ASP A 46 5.01 -8.42 5.45
C ASP A 46 5.78 -7.13 5.73
N ARG A 47 6.30 -6.48 4.69
CA ARG A 47 6.97 -5.17 4.83
C ARG A 47 6.03 -4.05 5.25
N LEU A 48 4.79 -4.05 4.74
CA LEU A 48 3.77 -3.08 5.14
C LEU A 48 3.33 -3.28 6.59
N LYS A 49 3.25 -4.54 7.07
CA LYS A 49 2.97 -4.83 8.48
C LYS A 49 4.05 -4.29 9.42
N VAL A 50 5.33 -4.30 9.01
CA VAL A 50 6.42 -3.66 9.78
C VAL A 50 6.22 -2.15 9.91
N LEU A 51 5.55 -1.52 8.93
CA LEU A 51 5.16 -0.10 8.97
C LEU A 51 3.83 0.14 9.70
N GLU A 52 3.33 -0.85 10.44
CA GLU A 52 2.04 -0.79 11.14
C GLU A 52 0.85 -0.55 10.20
N ALA A 53 0.97 -0.94 8.92
CA ALA A 53 -0.13 -0.85 7.99
C ALA A 53 -1.25 -1.84 8.38
N VAL A 54 -2.49 -1.35 8.35
CA VAL A 54 -3.69 -2.13 8.64
C VAL A 54 -4.65 -2.10 7.45
N GLY A 55 -5.68 -2.95 7.49
CA GLY A 55 -6.69 -3.00 6.43
C GLY A 55 -6.09 -3.32 5.04
N ILE A 56 -5.07 -4.19 4.99
CA ILE A 56 -4.38 -4.52 3.74
C ILE A 56 -5.27 -5.44 2.89
N VAL A 57 -5.61 -4.99 1.68
CA VAL A 57 -6.44 -5.73 0.73
C VAL A 57 -5.65 -5.98 -0.55
N LEU A 58 -5.65 -7.22 -1.02
CA LEU A 58 -5.17 -7.59 -2.35
C LEU A 58 -6.37 -7.97 -3.22
N ALA A 59 -6.51 -7.31 -4.36
CA ALA A 59 -7.49 -7.66 -5.38
C ALA A 59 -6.79 -8.11 -6.66
N ASP A 60 -7.29 -9.19 -7.27
CA ASP A 60 -6.83 -9.63 -8.59
C ASP A 60 -7.43 -8.72 -9.68
N MET A 61 -6.65 -8.39 -10.71
CA MET A 61 -7.15 -7.65 -11.88
C MET A 61 -7.52 -8.63 -13.00
N LEU A 62 -8.79 -8.56 -13.44
CA LEU A 62 -9.38 -9.48 -14.42
C LEU A 62 -8.67 -9.48 -15.79
N PHE A 63 -8.03 -8.37 -16.18
CA PHE A 63 -7.37 -8.22 -17.49
C PHE A 63 -5.84 -8.37 -17.43
N LEU A 64 -5.26 -8.50 -16.24
CA LEU A 64 -3.81 -8.59 -16.03
C LEU A 64 -3.54 -9.68 -14.99
N SER A 65 -3.53 -10.93 -15.45
CA SER A 65 -3.49 -12.14 -14.62
C SER A 65 -2.27 -12.25 -13.70
N ASP A 66 -1.14 -11.64 -14.07
CA ASP A 66 0.08 -11.61 -13.26
C ASP A 66 0.16 -10.43 -12.28
N LEU A 67 -0.84 -9.55 -12.26
CA LEU A 67 -0.86 -8.33 -11.45
C LEU A 67 -2.02 -8.30 -10.44
N ARG A 68 -1.75 -7.63 -9.31
CA ARG A 68 -2.71 -7.38 -8.23
C ARG A 68 -2.75 -5.90 -7.90
N VAL A 69 -3.90 -5.42 -7.42
CA VAL A 69 -3.98 -4.12 -6.74
C VAL A 69 -3.82 -4.38 -5.25
N GLY A 70 -2.84 -3.72 -4.64
CA GLY A 70 -2.67 -3.64 -3.19
C GLY A 70 -3.24 -2.32 -2.67
N LEU A 71 -4.03 -2.41 -1.60
CA LEU A 71 -4.50 -1.29 -0.81
C LEU A 71 -4.03 -1.51 0.62
N CYS A 72 -3.53 -0.47 1.28
CA CYS A 72 -3.28 -0.52 2.71
C CYS A 72 -3.61 0.81 3.37
N GLN A 73 -4.14 0.76 4.58
CA GLN A 73 -4.37 1.92 5.43
C GLN A 73 -3.16 2.10 6.33
N LEU A 74 -2.63 3.31 6.37
CA LEU A 74 -1.57 3.70 7.29
C LEU A 74 -2.14 4.71 8.26
N SER A 75 -1.95 4.47 9.55
CA SER A 75 -2.21 5.46 10.59
C SER A 75 -0.91 6.19 10.92
N GLY A 76 -0.89 7.50 10.71
CA GLY A 76 -0.04 8.41 11.47
C GLY A 76 -0.59 8.51 12.89
N LEU A 77 -0.23 7.57 13.77
CA LEU A 77 -0.52 7.71 15.18
C LEU A 77 0.50 8.68 15.80
N GLY A 78 0.05 9.90 16.10
CA GLY A 78 0.70 10.85 17.02
C GLY A 78 1.77 11.73 16.40
#